data_AF-A0A076MX09-F1
#
_entry.id   AF-A0A076MX09-F1
#
_cell.length_a   1.000
_cell.length_b   1.000
_cell.length_c   1.000
_cell.angle_alpha   90.00
_cell.angle_beta   90.00
_cell.angle_gamma   90.00
#
_symmetry.space_group_name_H-M   'P 1'
#
loop_
_entity.id
_entity.type
_entity.pdbx_description
1 polymer ?
#
loop_
_entity_poly.entity_id
_entity_poly.type
_entity_poly.pdbx_seq_one_letter_code
_entity_poly.pdbx_strand_id
1 'polypeptide(L)'
;MVAAGDAEYSSVAERLGIKPDMVVQEIGWDEDVDDDLRAAIEEHIGGDLLDEDADEVIDVVLLWWREDDGDLVDAIMDARSPLDENGIIWVLTPKTGQPGHVEPSEIAEAVPTVGLAQTSNISVGPNWAGTKLVPPKSKSKQR
;
A
#
# COMPACT_ATOMS: atom_id res chain seq x y z
N MET A 1 -11.59 27.03 -4.82
CA MET A 1 -10.20 27.20 -4.38
C MET A 1 -9.70 25.78 -4.21
N VAL A 2 -9.11 25.20 -5.24
CA VAL A 2 -8.60 23.82 -5.17
C VAL A 2 -7.36 23.90 -4.29
N ALA A 3 -7.38 23.17 -3.17
CA ALA A 3 -6.38 23.29 -2.14
C ALA A 3 -5.02 22.84 -2.71
N ALA A 4 -3.95 23.48 -2.28
CA ALA A 4 -2.60 23.07 -2.68
C ALA A 4 -2.27 21.63 -2.25
N GLY A 5 -3.06 21.05 -1.33
CA GLY A 5 -2.99 19.66 -0.90
C GLY A 5 -3.30 18.67 -2.02
N ASP A 6 -4.41 18.83 -2.75
CA ASP A 6 -4.82 17.91 -3.83
C ASP A 6 -3.72 17.70 -4.88
N ALA A 7 -2.99 18.76 -5.23
CA ALA A 7 -1.90 18.66 -6.22
C ALA A 7 -0.69 17.88 -5.69
N GLU A 8 -0.36 18.00 -4.41
CA GLU A 8 0.70 17.20 -3.79
C GLU A 8 0.29 15.73 -3.68
N TYR A 9 -0.94 15.43 -3.28
CA TYR A 9 -1.43 14.05 -3.13
C TYR A 9 -1.70 13.36 -4.48
N SER A 10 -2.18 14.08 -5.50
CA SER A 10 -2.25 13.54 -6.87
C SER A 10 -0.87 13.13 -7.37
N SER A 11 0.17 13.90 -7.04
CA SER A 11 1.55 13.53 -7.35
C SER A 11 2.02 12.30 -6.55
N VAL A 12 1.46 12.07 -5.35
CA VAL A 12 1.76 10.87 -4.55
C VAL A 12 1.14 9.62 -5.16
N ALA A 13 -0.11 9.65 -5.64
CA ALA A 13 -0.74 8.51 -6.33
C ALA A 13 0.11 8.05 -7.53
N GLU A 14 0.60 9.00 -8.33
CA GLU A 14 1.52 8.71 -9.44
C GLU A 14 2.86 8.11 -8.96
N ARG A 15 3.40 8.60 -7.83
CA ARG A 15 4.65 8.07 -7.23
C ARG A 15 4.49 6.68 -6.63
N LEU A 16 3.29 6.35 -6.14
CA LEU A 16 2.90 5.01 -5.75
C LEU A 16 2.84 4.07 -6.98
N GLY A 17 2.81 4.64 -8.18
CA GLY A 17 2.70 3.89 -9.43
C GLY A 17 1.28 3.39 -9.68
N ILE A 18 0.30 3.98 -9.00
CA ILE A 18 -1.12 3.79 -9.25
C ILE A 18 -1.43 4.48 -10.59
N LYS A 19 -2.23 3.83 -11.42
CA LYS A 19 -2.66 4.36 -12.71
C LYS A 19 -4.18 4.50 -12.73
N PRO A 20 -4.72 5.34 -13.62
CA PRO A 20 -6.15 5.35 -13.90
C PRO A 20 -6.65 3.94 -14.25
N ASP A 21 -7.88 3.62 -13.85
CA ASP A 21 -8.55 2.32 -14.05
C ASP A 21 -7.91 1.12 -13.32
N MET A 22 -6.95 1.34 -12.41
CA MET A 22 -6.45 0.26 -11.54
C MET A 22 -7.38 0.02 -10.36
N VAL A 23 -7.51 -1.25 -9.97
CA VAL A 23 -8.25 -1.65 -8.78
C VAL A 23 -7.34 -1.54 -7.56
N VAL A 24 -7.70 -0.65 -6.63
CA VAL A 24 -6.92 -0.41 -5.41
C VAL A 24 -7.71 -0.89 -4.20
N GLN A 25 -7.12 -1.78 -3.42
CA GLN A 25 -7.69 -2.24 -2.15
C GLN A 25 -6.95 -1.59 -0.99
N GLU A 26 -7.68 -1.26 0.07
CA GLU A 26 -7.13 -0.84 1.35
C GLU A 26 -7.38 -1.88 2.43
N ILE A 27 -6.38 -2.09 3.28
CA ILE A 27 -6.42 -3.02 4.42
C ILE A 27 -5.83 -2.32 5.64
N GLY A 28 -6.42 -2.53 6.82
CA GLY A 28 -5.95 -1.91 8.07
C GLY A 28 -6.34 -0.43 8.22
N TRP A 29 -7.37 0.00 7.50
CA TRP A 29 -7.95 1.33 7.66
C TRP A 29 -8.41 1.55 9.11
N ASP A 30 -8.07 2.71 9.66
CA ASP A 30 -8.49 3.17 10.99
C ASP A 30 -8.60 4.71 10.97
N GLU A 31 -8.99 5.36 12.06
CA GLU A 31 -9.30 6.79 12.09
C GLU A 31 -8.08 7.73 11.96
N ASP A 32 -6.86 7.18 11.97
CA ASP A 32 -5.58 7.90 11.85
C ASP A 32 -4.99 7.92 10.42
N VAL A 33 -5.65 7.28 9.46
CA VAL A 33 -5.21 7.32 8.06
C VAL A 33 -5.39 8.72 7.46
N ASP A 34 -4.70 8.97 6.35
CA ASP A 34 -4.76 10.25 5.65
C ASP A 34 -5.90 10.23 4.62
N ASP A 35 -7.06 10.80 4.98
CA ASP A 35 -8.24 10.88 4.09
C ASP A 35 -7.97 11.68 2.81
N ASP A 36 -7.10 12.70 2.86
CA ASP A 36 -6.71 13.48 1.68
C ASP A 36 -5.92 12.61 0.69
N LEU A 37 -5.05 11.73 1.20
CA LEU A 37 -4.36 10.74 0.36
C LEU A 37 -5.35 9.76 -0.28
N ARG A 38 -6.33 9.27 0.48
CA ARG A 38 -7.36 8.34 -0.05
C ARG A 38 -8.17 9.00 -1.16
N ALA A 39 -8.71 10.19 -0.90
CA ALA A 39 -9.49 10.95 -1.87
C ALA A 39 -8.69 11.23 -3.16
N ALA A 40 -7.40 11.54 -3.04
CA ALA A 40 -6.54 11.75 -4.20
C ALA A 40 -6.30 10.47 -5.00
N ILE A 41 -6.21 9.32 -4.35
CA ILE A 41 -6.09 8.02 -5.04
C ILE A 41 -7.41 7.68 -5.75
N GLU A 42 -8.55 7.86 -5.08
CA GLU A 42 -9.88 7.62 -5.65
C GLU A 42 -10.14 8.50 -6.89
N GLU A 43 -9.80 9.79 -6.80
CA GLU A 43 -9.89 10.71 -7.93
C GLU A 43 -8.95 10.28 -9.08
N HIS A 44 -7.76 9.76 -8.75
CA HIS A 44 -6.79 9.33 -9.74
C HIS A 44 -7.18 8.04 -10.47
N ILE A 45 -7.74 7.05 -9.76
CA ILE A 45 -8.20 5.79 -10.35
C ILE A 45 -9.58 5.93 -11.00
N GLY A 46 -10.34 6.96 -10.62
CA GLY A 46 -11.70 7.20 -11.11
C GLY A 46 -12.76 6.30 -10.47
N GLY A 47 -12.49 5.80 -9.26
CA GLY A 47 -13.32 4.86 -8.51
C GLY A 47 -12.98 4.85 -7.03
N ASP A 48 -13.77 4.13 -6.24
CA ASP A 48 -13.60 4.03 -4.79
C ASP A 48 -12.53 2.98 -4.42
N LEU A 49 -11.88 3.19 -3.26
CA LEU A 49 -10.99 2.18 -2.66
C LEU A 49 -11.81 0.97 -2.18
N LEU A 50 -11.35 -0.23 -2.52
CA LEU A 50 -11.99 -1.47 -2.08
C LEU A 50 -11.53 -1.87 -0.68
N ASP A 51 -12.44 -2.38 0.14
CA ASP A 51 -12.10 -2.95 1.44
C ASP A 51 -11.60 -4.41 1.33
N GLU A 52 -11.16 -4.98 2.45
CA GLU A 52 -10.61 -6.33 2.54
C GLU A 52 -11.60 -7.45 2.18
N ASP A 53 -12.92 -7.19 2.23
CA ASP A 53 -13.97 -8.16 1.88
C ASP A 53 -14.30 -8.15 0.38
N ALA A 54 -13.61 -7.34 -0.44
CA ALA A 54 -13.86 -7.25 -1.87
C ALA A 54 -13.44 -8.51 -2.64
N ASP A 55 -14.37 -9.07 -3.42
CA ASP A 55 -14.16 -10.24 -4.29
C ASP A 55 -13.80 -9.79 -5.72
N GLU A 56 -12.76 -8.95 -5.85
CA GLU A 56 -12.24 -8.45 -7.13
C GLU A 56 -10.73 -8.71 -7.27
N VAL A 57 -10.23 -8.66 -8.50
CA VAL A 57 -8.79 -8.81 -8.78
C VAL A 57 -8.12 -7.47 -8.49
N ILE A 58 -7.20 -7.45 -7.53
CA ILE A 58 -6.59 -6.22 -7.04
C ILE A 58 -5.24 -5.96 -7.72
N ASP A 59 -5.08 -4.78 -8.33
CA ASP A 59 -3.80 -4.36 -8.92
C ASP A 59 -2.84 -3.81 -7.85
N VAL A 60 -3.37 -3.05 -6.89
CA VAL A 60 -2.59 -2.38 -5.85
C VAL A 60 -3.26 -2.55 -4.49
N VAL A 61 -2.52 -3.05 -3.51
CA VAL A 61 -2.99 -3.09 -2.11
C VAL A 61 -2.28 -2.02 -1.31
N LEU A 62 -3.03 -1.18 -0.62
CA LEU A 62 -2.58 -0.23 0.39
C LEU A 62 -2.78 -0.87 1.77
N LEU A 63 -1.71 -1.43 2.33
CA LEU A 63 -1.71 -2.02 3.66
C LEU A 63 -1.30 -0.96 4.68
N TRP A 64 -2.25 -0.44 5.45
CA TRP A 64 -2.00 0.44 6.58
C TRP A 64 -1.59 -0.41 7.79
N TRP A 65 -0.35 -0.25 8.24
CA TRP A 65 0.25 -1.11 9.25
C TRP A 65 0.87 -0.32 10.40
N ARG A 66 0.49 -0.66 11.63
CA ARG A 66 1.01 -0.10 12.89
C ARG A 66 1.67 -1.21 13.71
N GLU A 67 2.54 -0.84 14.64
CA GLU A 67 3.28 -1.83 15.46
C GLU A 67 2.33 -2.73 16.29
N ASP A 68 1.16 -2.20 16.65
CA ASP A 68 0.16 -2.89 17.47
C ASP A 68 -0.88 -3.69 16.64
N ASP A 69 -0.83 -3.64 15.30
CA ASP A 69 -1.81 -4.30 14.42
C ASP A 69 -1.67 -5.85 14.39
N GLY A 70 -0.56 -6.39 14.91
CA GLY A 70 -0.38 -7.83 15.10
C GLY A 70 0.82 -8.40 14.33
N ASP A 71 0.58 -9.42 13.49
CA ASP A 71 1.64 -10.06 12.70
C ASP A 71 1.63 -9.56 11.24
N LEU A 72 2.69 -8.84 10.86
CA LEU A 72 2.84 -8.27 9.53
C LEU A 72 2.94 -9.34 8.44
N VAL A 73 3.47 -10.52 8.77
CA VAL A 73 3.61 -11.61 7.81
C VAL A 73 2.24 -12.11 7.38
N ASP A 74 1.35 -12.34 8.34
CA ASP A 74 -0.02 -12.79 8.07
C ASP A 74 -0.79 -11.72 7.28
N ALA A 75 -0.70 -10.46 7.70
CA ALA A 75 -1.35 -9.35 7.00
C ALA A 75 -0.89 -9.21 5.53
N ILE A 76 0.41 -9.38 5.26
CA ILE A 76 0.92 -9.36 3.88
C ILE A 76 0.47 -10.61 3.11
N MET A 77 0.34 -11.77 3.75
CA MET A 77 -0.19 -12.98 3.09
C MET A 77 -1.66 -12.82 2.70
N ASP A 78 -2.46 -12.23 3.59
CA ASP A 78 -3.88 -11.95 3.33
C ASP A 78 -4.02 -10.92 2.19
N ALA A 79 -3.26 -9.82 2.26
CA ALA A 79 -3.16 -8.81 1.19
C ALA A 79 -2.72 -9.40 -0.17
N ARG A 80 -1.93 -10.48 -0.16
CA ARG A 80 -1.48 -11.15 -1.38
C ARG A 80 -2.56 -12.05 -1.99
N SER A 81 -3.55 -12.48 -1.22
CA SER A 81 -4.57 -13.44 -1.67
C SER A 81 -5.42 -12.92 -2.86
N PRO A 82 -5.97 -11.69 -2.83
CA PRO A 82 -6.73 -11.12 -3.96
C PRO A 82 -5.85 -10.38 -4.99
N LEU A 83 -4.53 -10.34 -4.78
CA LEU A 83 -3.60 -9.57 -5.61
C LEU A 83 -3.36 -10.22 -6.99
N ASP A 84 -3.38 -9.40 -8.04
CA ASP A 84 -3.03 -9.83 -9.40
C ASP A 84 -1.57 -10.37 -9.49
N GLU A 85 -1.30 -11.19 -10.51
CA GLU A 85 0.04 -11.72 -10.79
C GLU A 85 1.12 -10.62 -10.94
N ASN A 86 0.73 -9.42 -11.38
CA ASN A 86 1.60 -8.25 -11.51
C ASN A 86 1.32 -7.17 -10.46
N GLY A 87 0.46 -7.46 -9.50
CA GLY A 87 0.06 -6.51 -8.49
C GLY A 87 1.20 -6.14 -7.55
N ILE A 88 1.04 -5.01 -6.87
CA ILE A 88 2.00 -4.49 -5.91
C ILE A 88 1.32 -4.24 -4.56
N ILE A 89 2.07 -4.44 -3.48
CA ILE A 89 1.60 -4.14 -2.13
C ILE A 89 2.40 -2.95 -1.62
N TRP A 90 1.71 -1.92 -1.16
CA TRP A 90 2.28 -0.77 -0.48
C TRP A 90 1.99 -0.89 1.00
N VAL A 91 3.01 -1.21 1.78
CA VAL A 91 2.92 -1.20 3.26
C VAL A 91 3.16 0.22 3.72
N LEU A 92 2.10 0.88 4.17
CA LEU A 92 2.09 2.21 4.72
C LEU A 92 2.29 2.10 6.22
N THR A 93 3.34 2.69 6.77
CA THR A 93 3.59 2.72 8.21
C THR A 93 3.71 4.15 8.73
N PRO A 94 3.30 4.40 10.00
CA PRO A 94 3.50 5.71 10.62
C PRO A 94 4.99 6.05 10.65
N LYS A 95 5.33 7.31 10.38
CA LYS A 95 6.71 7.80 10.44
C LYS A 95 7.23 7.84 11.88
N THR A 96 8.55 7.87 12.03
CA THR A 96 9.21 7.99 13.32
C THR A 96 8.66 9.18 14.12
N GLY A 97 8.21 8.90 15.34
CA GLY A 97 7.60 9.88 16.24
C GLY A 97 6.06 9.93 16.19
N GLN A 98 5.43 9.21 15.26
CA GLN A 98 3.99 8.97 15.26
C GLN A 98 3.64 7.72 16.09
N PRO A 99 2.43 7.66 16.68
CA PRO A 99 1.94 6.45 17.34
C PRO A 99 1.85 5.29 16.34
N GLY A 100 2.15 4.07 16.78
CA GLY A 100 2.15 2.89 15.93
C GLY A 100 3.32 2.83 14.95
N HIS A 101 4.42 3.55 15.20
CA HIS A 101 5.59 3.55 14.32
C HIS A 101 6.23 2.17 14.24
N VAL A 102 6.28 1.64 13.03
CA VAL A 102 6.91 0.35 12.73
C VAL A 102 8.35 0.56 12.28
N GLU A 103 9.27 -0.18 12.89
CA GLU A 103 10.67 -0.12 12.51
C GLU A 103 10.88 -0.70 11.09
N PRO A 104 11.70 -0.07 10.23
CA PRO A 104 11.99 -0.60 8.90
C PRO A 104 12.58 -2.02 8.91
N SER A 105 13.24 -2.41 9.99
CA SER A 105 13.75 -3.78 10.19
C SER A 105 12.64 -4.80 10.27
N GLU A 106 11.53 -4.51 10.96
CA GLU A 106 10.41 -5.42 11.09
C GLU A 106 9.82 -5.77 9.70
N ILE A 107 9.64 -4.75 8.86
CA ILE A 107 9.21 -4.94 7.46
C ILE A 107 10.25 -5.75 6.69
N ALA A 108 11.54 -5.43 6.83
CA ALA A 108 12.62 -6.13 6.13
C ALA A 108 12.76 -7.61 6.54
N GLU A 109 12.37 -7.95 7.77
CA GLU A 109 12.34 -9.32 8.29
C GLU A 109 11.09 -10.08 7.86
N ALA A 110 9.93 -9.41 7.78
CA ALA A 110 8.67 -10.00 7.33
C ALA A 110 8.63 -10.30 5.82
N VAL A 111 9.05 -9.35 4.97
CA VAL A 111 9.01 -9.44 3.50
C VAL A 111 9.58 -10.74 2.88
N PRO A 112 10.75 -11.25 3.29
CA PRO A 112 11.29 -12.49 2.73
C PRO A 112 10.48 -13.72 3.10
N THR A 113 9.76 -13.72 4.24
CA THR A 113 8.95 -14.87 4.69
C THR A 113 7.75 -15.10 3.80
N VAL A 114 7.16 -14.01 3.29
CA VAL A 114 6.05 -14.04 2.34
C VAL A 114 6.52 -14.20 0.88
N GLY A 115 7.82 -14.35 0.65
CA GLY A 115 8.39 -14.50 -0.68
C GLY A 115 8.11 -13.29 -1.58
N LEU A 116 8.10 -12.08 -1.02
CA LEU A 116 8.06 -10.81 -1.73
C LEU A 116 9.44 -10.13 -1.68
N ALA A 117 9.60 -9.04 -2.43
CA ALA A 117 10.79 -8.22 -2.37
C ALA A 117 10.42 -6.75 -2.14
N GLN A 118 11.09 -6.11 -1.19
CA GLN A 118 11.05 -4.67 -1.01
C GLN A 118 11.83 -4.00 -2.15
N THR A 119 11.23 -3.01 -2.81
CA THR A 119 11.81 -2.37 -4.00
C THR A 119 12.00 -0.87 -3.86
N SER A 120 11.19 -0.19 -3.06
CA SER A 120 11.23 1.26 -2.92
C SER A 120 10.55 1.69 -1.63
N ASN A 121 10.98 2.84 -1.09
CA ASN A 121 10.35 3.49 0.04
C ASN A 121 10.12 4.96 -0.32
N ILE A 122 8.90 5.46 -0.12
CA ILE A 122 8.53 6.85 -0.37
C ILE A 122 7.75 7.42 0.80
N SER A 123 7.71 8.75 0.91
CA SER A 123 6.76 9.43 1.80
C SER A 123 5.45 9.60 1.05
N VAL A 124 4.35 9.16 1.63
CA VAL A 124 3.00 9.26 1.02
C VAL A 124 2.16 10.40 1.60
N GLY A 125 2.60 10.95 2.74
CA GLY A 125 1.95 12.10 3.36
C GLY A 125 2.84 12.73 4.44
N PRO A 126 2.31 13.64 5.26
CA PRO A 126 3.02 14.19 6.40
C PRO A 126 3.40 13.12 7.41
N ASN A 127 2.49 12.17 7.68
CA ASN A 127 2.59 11.23 8.80
C ASN A 127 2.95 9.80 8.39
N TRP A 128 2.80 9.44 7.12
CA TRP A 128 2.92 8.07 6.64
C TRP A 128 4.06 7.89 5.64
N ALA A 129 4.75 6.75 5.75
CA ALA A 129 5.76 6.30 4.81
C ALA A 129 5.28 5.02 4.13
N GLY A 130 5.43 4.94 2.80
CA GLY A 130 5.06 3.79 2.01
C GLY A 130 6.28 2.95 1.64
N THR A 131 6.16 1.64 1.79
CA THR A 131 7.13 0.63 1.39
C THR A 131 6.55 -0.23 0.28
N LYS A 132 7.19 -0.23 -0.89
CA LYS A 132 6.76 -1.00 -2.05
C LYS A 132 7.27 -2.41 -1.99
N LEU A 133 6.35 -3.37 -1.92
CA LEU A 133 6.59 -4.79 -2.04
C LEU A 133 6.09 -5.26 -3.39
N VAL A 134 6.91 -6.05 -4.08
CA VAL A 134 6.53 -6.68 -5.34
C VAL A 134 6.69 -8.19 -5.24
N PRO A 135 5.81 -8.96 -5.89
CA PRO A 135 6.08 -10.37 -6.08
C PRO A 135 7.38 -10.52 -6.88
N PRO A 136 8.25 -11.47 -6.50
CA PRO A 136 9.44 -11.77 -7.28
C PRO A 136 8.95 -12.15 -8.67
N LYS A 137 9.49 -11.50 -9.71
CA LYS A 137 9.14 -11.84 -11.09
C LYS A 137 9.23 -13.35 -11.24
N SER A 138 8.08 -13.99 -11.36
CA SER A 138 8.00 -15.38 -11.77
C SER A 138 8.81 -15.45 -13.04
N LYS A 139 9.98 -16.09 -13.00
CA LYS A 139 10.67 -16.47 -14.23
C LYS A 139 9.65 -17.34 -14.94
N SER A 140 8.98 -16.76 -15.93
CA SER A 140 8.07 -17.47 -16.81
C SER A 140 8.79 -18.74 -17.18
N LYS A 141 8.25 -19.86 -16.73
CA LYS A 141 8.73 -21.18 -17.08
C LYS A 141 8.43 -21.28 -18.56
N GLN A 142 9.38 -20.81 -19.38
CA GLN A 142 9.36 -20.93 -20.82
C GLN A 142 9.31 -22.43 -21.08
N ARG A 143 8.12 -22.92 -21.39
CA ARG A 143 7.84 -24.29 -21.81
C ARG A 143 7.92 -24.35 -23.33
#